data_AF-A0A9P0GCL3-F1
#
_entry.id   AF-A0A9P0GCL3-F1
#
_cell.length_a   1.000
_cell.length_b   1.000
_cell.length_c   1.000
_cell.angle_alpha   90.00
_cell.angle_beta   90.00
_cell.angle_gamma   90.00
#
_symmetry.space_group_name_H-M   'P 1'
#
loop_
_entity.id
_entity.type
_entity.pdbx_description
1 polymer ?
#
loop_
_entity_poly.entity_id
_entity_poly.type
_entity_poly.pdbx_seq_one_letter_code
_entity_poly.pdbx_strand_id
1 'polypeptide(L)'
;MITQFKTSRINIIFDQYFTPSIKDCERTRRDESVSPVSIGPNQIRLQNFTAQPKNIQFKEPLVNFFINHWSTDDMAPLIGNKTIYLSLNECYCYRVEDNKVIMTKDDLLSCEEHEEADSRIIYHICQINFEADVVIRCSDILLILPGNMDHLSASLKLWITMGVVNHQRYVNINHMYNILGNTISKALPGFHAMTGCNYIPAFFRKGKLKPFKLLIKSVYYQLAFQNLATDDEEILKDAFVTLEKFVCHMYGIRNNSNVNDVRFHLFSTTYQSKNFNDNFEKKFKNFDPSSLPPCKVELQQHLLRVRYVTVLEKCLLKIPHVVITTSLRLDNERQQI
;
A
#
# COMPACT_ATOMS: atom_id res chain seq x y z
N MET A 1 11.48 -22.13 2.76
CA MET A 1 11.81 -22.35 4.20
C MET A 1 12.90 -21.35 4.59
N ILE A 2 12.87 -20.75 5.78
CA ILE A 2 13.83 -19.70 6.22
C ILE A 2 15.29 -20.18 6.11
N THR A 3 15.51 -21.47 6.34
CA THR A 3 16.79 -22.17 6.21
C THR A 3 17.39 -22.17 4.80
N GLN A 4 16.58 -21.94 3.76
CA GLN A 4 17.08 -21.92 2.38
C GLN A 4 17.91 -20.68 2.06
N PHE A 5 17.85 -19.65 2.89
CA PHE A 5 18.51 -18.37 2.64
C PHE A 5 19.91 -18.34 3.23
N LYS A 6 20.91 -18.14 2.37
CA LYS A 6 22.30 -17.89 2.78
C LYS A 6 22.49 -16.43 3.20
N THR A 7 21.86 -16.06 4.30
CA THR A 7 21.97 -14.73 4.94
C THR A 7 22.19 -14.88 6.44
N SER A 8 22.86 -13.91 7.05
CA SER A 8 23.04 -13.78 8.50
C SER A 8 21.84 -13.16 9.20
N ARG A 9 21.07 -12.29 8.52
CA ARG A 9 19.90 -11.60 9.06
C ARG A 9 18.65 -11.86 8.21
N ILE A 10 17.53 -12.14 8.87
CA ILE A 10 16.22 -12.32 8.24
C ILE A 10 15.20 -11.49 9.00
N ASN A 11 14.49 -10.61 8.31
CA ASN A 11 13.37 -9.86 8.87
C ASN A 11 12.07 -10.41 8.28
N ILE A 12 11.18 -10.88 9.14
CA ILE A 12 9.84 -11.38 8.82
C ILE A 12 8.87 -10.37 9.39
N ILE A 13 8.09 -9.76 8.50
CA ILE A 13 7.29 -8.59 8.82
C ILE A 13 5.85 -8.93 8.46
N PHE A 14 4.96 -8.83 9.44
CA PHE A 14 3.54 -9.08 9.29
C PHE A 14 2.75 -7.77 9.25
N ASP A 15 1.51 -7.84 8.77
CA ASP A 15 0.54 -6.79 9.03
C ASP A 15 0.20 -6.78 10.53
N GLN A 16 -0.08 -5.59 11.05
CA GLN A 16 -0.71 -5.41 12.35
C GLN A 16 -2.21 -5.15 12.13
N TYR A 17 -3.03 -5.69 13.02
CA TYR A 17 -4.48 -5.56 12.95
C TYR A 17 -4.94 -4.80 14.19
N PHE A 18 -5.46 -3.59 14.00
CA PHE A 18 -6.06 -2.78 15.06
C PHE A 18 -7.37 -2.17 14.58
N THR A 19 -8.19 -1.77 15.56
CA THR A 19 -9.52 -1.19 15.36
C THR A 19 -9.62 0.10 16.18
N PRO A 20 -10.08 1.23 15.61
CA PRO A 20 -10.56 1.37 14.23
C PRO A 20 -9.42 1.44 13.21
N SER A 21 -9.65 0.84 12.04
CA SER A 21 -8.79 0.91 10.85
C SER A 21 -9.59 1.31 9.61
N ILE A 22 -8.93 1.97 8.66
CA ILE A 22 -9.48 2.26 7.33
C ILE A 22 -9.87 0.97 6.56
N LYS A 23 -9.32 -0.18 6.95
CA LYS A 23 -9.63 -1.49 6.37
C LYS A 23 -10.83 -2.18 7.01
N ASP A 24 -11.38 -1.67 8.11
CA ASP A 24 -12.48 -2.35 8.81
C ASP A 24 -13.71 -2.56 7.92
N CYS A 25 -14.10 -1.55 7.13
CA CYS A 25 -15.21 -1.70 6.19
C CYS A 25 -14.97 -2.80 5.15
N GLU A 26 -13.73 -2.95 4.68
CA GLU A 26 -13.36 -3.97 3.70
C GLU A 26 -13.25 -5.36 4.35
N ARG A 27 -12.81 -5.44 5.61
CA ARG A 27 -12.82 -6.67 6.41
C ARG A 27 -14.26 -7.17 6.64
N THR A 28 -15.17 -6.27 7.02
CA THR A 28 -16.60 -6.61 7.20
C THR A 28 -17.24 -7.13 5.92
N ARG A 29 -16.90 -6.56 4.76
CA ARG A 29 -17.43 -7.02 3.45
C ARG A 29 -16.99 -8.44 3.07
N ARG A 30 -15.92 -8.96 3.67
CA ARG A 30 -15.38 -10.28 3.35
C ARG A 30 -16.07 -11.41 4.12
N ASP A 31 -17.07 -11.11 4.95
CA ASP A 31 -17.79 -12.07 5.80
C ASP A 31 -16.81 -13.02 6.52
N GLU A 32 -15.74 -12.47 7.08
CA GLU A 32 -14.71 -13.27 7.73
C GLU A 32 -15.30 -14.00 8.93
N SER A 33 -15.12 -15.33 8.98
CA SER A 33 -15.70 -16.16 10.04
C SER A 33 -15.14 -15.77 11.40
N VAL A 34 -16.02 -15.52 12.37
CA VAL A 34 -15.67 -14.98 13.69
C VAL A 34 -15.21 -16.06 14.68
N SER A 35 -15.13 -17.33 14.27
CA SER A 35 -14.76 -18.41 15.19
C SER A 35 -13.26 -18.31 15.55
N PRO A 36 -12.91 -18.23 16.85
CA PRO A 36 -11.52 -18.17 17.28
C PRO A 36 -10.79 -19.46 16.93
N VAL A 37 -9.57 -19.34 16.40
CA VAL A 37 -8.73 -20.48 16.03
C VAL A 37 -7.58 -20.60 17.01
N SER A 38 -7.41 -21.78 17.61
CA SER A 38 -6.22 -22.11 18.39
C SER A 38 -5.20 -22.82 17.50
N ILE A 39 -3.93 -22.41 17.59
CA ILE A 39 -2.82 -22.97 16.81
C ILE A 39 -1.74 -23.50 17.75
N GLY A 40 -1.32 -24.74 17.52
CA GLY A 40 -0.29 -25.40 18.32
C GLY A 40 0.64 -26.26 17.47
N PRO A 41 1.80 -26.66 18.01
CA PRO A 41 2.86 -27.32 17.24
C PRO A 41 2.46 -28.72 16.73
N ASN A 42 1.58 -29.40 17.46
CA ASN A 42 1.11 -30.75 17.14
C ASN A 42 -0.23 -30.77 16.38
N GLN A 43 -0.71 -29.62 15.91
CA GLN A 43 -2.00 -29.54 15.22
C GLN A 43 -1.90 -30.13 13.81
N ILE A 44 -2.84 -31.02 13.47
CA ILE A 44 -2.94 -31.54 12.12
C ILE A 44 -3.31 -30.39 11.18
N ARG A 45 -2.49 -30.18 10.14
CA ARG A 45 -2.76 -29.19 9.11
C ARG A 45 -4.12 -29.46 8.49
N LEU A 46 -5.02 -28.46 8.58
CA LEU A 46 -6.35 -28.54 7.97
C LEU A 46 -6.24 -28.80 6.47
N GLN A 47 -7.15 -29.62 5.93
CA GLN A 47 -7.14 -30.04 4.52
C GLN A 47 -7.13 -28.86 3.54
N ASN A 48 -7.79 -27.75 3.88
CA ASN A 48 -7.80 -26.52 3.08
C ASN A 48 -7.03 -25.38 3.77
N PHE A 49 -5.73 -25.58 4.01
CA PHE A 49 -4.87 -24.55 4.59
C PHE A 49 -4.87 -23.25 3.76
N THR A 50 -5.02 -23.32 2.44
CA THR A 50 -5.04 -22.14 1.56
C THR A 50 -6.19 -21.18 1.85
N ALA A 51 -7.29 -21.66 2.45
CA ALA A 51 -8.40 -20.82 2.88
C ALA A 51 -8.17 -20.15 4.25
N GLN A 52 -7.30 -20.70 5.10
CA GLN A 52 -7.10 -20.23 6.48
C GLN A 52 -6.47 -18.83 6.58
N PRO A 53 -5.45 -18.45 5.77
CA PRO A 53 -4.93 -17.09 5.74
C PRO A 53 -5.92 -16.01 5.31
N LYS A 54 -7.15 -16.36 4.89
CA LYS A 54 -8.22 -15.39 4.61
C LYS A 54 -8.99 -14.99 5.86
N ASN A 55 -8.88 -15.75 6.95
CA ASN A 55 -9.55 -15.46 8.21
C ASN A 55 -8.61 -14.65 9.13
N ILE A 56 -8.99 -13.44 9.52
CA ILE A 56 -8.23 -12.63 10.49
C ILE A 56 -8.02 -13.35 11.83
N GLN A 57 -9.02 -14.09 12.31
CA GLN A 57 -8.98 -14.89 13.54
C GLN A 57 -8.01 -16.07 13.45
N PHE A 58 -7.46 -16.37 12.26
CA PHE A 58 -6.38 -17.33 12.06
C PHE A 58 -5.01 -16.64 12.02
N LYS A 59 -4.92 -15.44 11.43
CA LYS A 59 -3.65 -14.75 11.19
C LYS A 59 -2.95 -14.36 12.49
N GLU A 60 -3.66 -13.72 13.40
CA GLU A 60 -3.08 -13.30 14.69
C GLU A 60 -2.60 -14.48 15.54
N PRO A 61 -3.41 -15.53 15.79
CA PRO A 61 -2.93 -16.72 16.48
C PRO A 61 -1.75 -17.40 15.79
N LEU A 62 -1.67 -17.35 14.46
CA LEU A 62 -0.56 -17.95 13.72
C LEU A 62 0.75 -17.20 13.98
N VAL A 63 0.71 -15.86 13.95
CA VAL A 63 1.90 -15.05 14.23
C VAL A 63 2.31 -15.20 15.70
N ASN A 64 1.35 -15.18 16.64
CA ASN A 64 1.60 -15.43 18.06
C ASN A 64 2.18 -16.83 18.31
N PHE A 65 1.72 -17.85 17.57
CA PHE A 65 2.32 -19.18 17.60
C PHE A 65 3.79 -19.12 17.18
N PHE A 66 4.14 -18.43 16.07
CA PHE A 66 5.54 -18.30 15.68
C PHE A 66 6.36 -17.56 16.74
N ILE A 67 5.84 -16.47 17.31
CA ILE A 67 6.53 -15.69 18.33
C ILE A 67 6.93 -16.57 19.52
N ASN A 68 5.97 -17.37 20.01
CA ASN A 68 6.16 -18.21 21.19
C ASN A 68 6.89 -19.52 20.89
N HIS A 69 6.63 -20.14 19.75
CA HIS A 69 7.27 -21.41 19.40
C HIS A 69 8.74 -21.20 19.04
N TRP A 70 9.10 -20.08 18.39
CA TRP A 70 10.49 -19.83 18.01
C TRP A 70 11.39 -19.44 19.16
N SER A 71 10.85 -19.19 20.37
CA SER A 71 11.67 -19.01 21.57
C SER A 71 12.05 -20.34 22.23
N THR A 72 11.56 -21.50 21.76
CA THR A 72 11.94 -22.80 22.32
C THR A 72 13.25 -23.30 21.75
N ASP A 73 14.02 -24.02 22.55
CA ASP A 73 15.34 -24.57 22.14
C ASP A 73 15.25 -25.56 20.97
N ASP A 74 14.08 -26.20 20.76
CA ASP A 74 13.81 -27.05 19.59
C ASP A 74 14.00 -26.32 18.26
N MET A 75 13.92 -24.99 18.26
CA MET A 75 14.06 -24.15 17.07
C MET A 75 15.51 -23.71 16.83
N ALA A 76 16.45 -24.03 17.71
CA ALA A 76 17.86 -23.72 17.55
C ALA A 76 18.45 -24.23 16.22
N PRO A 77 18.13 -25.45 15.72
CA PRO A 77 18.61 -25.92 14.41
C PRO A 77 18.05 -25.11 13.23
N LEU A 78 16.82 -24.58 13.34
CA LEU A 78 16.21 -23.75 12.29
C LEU A 78 16.87 -22.36 12.23
N ILE A 79 17.08 -21.75 13.40
CA ILE A 79 17.69 -20.43 13.53
C ILE A 79 19.18 -20.51 13.16
N GLY A 80 19.89 -21.51 13.70
CA GLY A 80 21.31 -21.75 13.46
C GLY A 80 22.16 -20.51 13.76
N ASN A 81 23.00 -20.12 12.81
CA ASN A 81 23.87 -18.94 12.91
C ASN A 81 23.22 -17.63 12.43
N LYS A 82 21.89 -17.60 12.32
CA LYS A 82 21.15 -16.45 11.82
C LYS A 82 20.56 -15.64 12.97
N THR A 83 20.40 -14.36 12.74
CA THR A 83 19.55 -13.48 13.54
C THR A 83 18.22 -13.32 12.82
N ILE A 84 17.13 -13.72 13.47
CA ILE A 84 15.78 -13.61 12.91
C ILE A 84 15.03 -12.52 13.66
N TYR A 85 14.52 -11.54 12.94
CA TYR A 85 13.61 -10.52 13.45
C TYR A 85 12.20 -10.86 12.98
N LEU A 86 11.25 -10.96 13.91
CA LEU A 86 9.83 -11.16 13.63
C LEU A 86 9.07 -9.94 14.14
N SER A 87 8.42 -9.20 13.24
CA SER A 87 7.76 -7.93 13.53
C SER A 87 6.24 -8.09 13.44
N LEU A 88 5.52 -7.81 14.55
CA LEU A 88 4.04 -7.78 14.64
C LEU A 88 3.52 -6.49 15.28
N ASN A 89 3.58 -6.32 16.58
CA ASN A 89 3.37 -5.04 17.27
C ASN A 89 4.74 -4.54 17.75
N GLU A 90 5.43 -5.43 18.46
CA GLU A 90 6.83 -5.35 18.80
C GLU A 90 7.65 -6.16 17.77
N CYS A 91 8.96 -5.93 17.76
CA CYS A 91 9.91 -6.73 17.01
C CYS A 91 10.66 -7.70 17.94
N TYR A 92 10.52 -9.00 17.69
CA TYR A 92 11.17 -10.06 18.43
C TYR A 92 12.42 -10.53 17.67
N CYS A 93 13.57 -10.50 18.34
CA CYS A 93 14.86 -10.94 17.82
C CYS A 93 15.20 -12.32 18.39
N TYR A 94 15.52 -13.27 17.51
CA TYR A 94 15.91 -14.64 17.85
C TYR A 94 17.34 -14.90 17.41
N ARG A 95 18.14 -15.45 18.32
CA ARG A 95 19.52 -15.91 18.08
C ARG A 95 19.80 -17.18 18.88
N VAL A 96 20.80 -17.95 18.46
CA VAL A 96 21.25 -19.14 19.20
C VAL A 96 22.59 -18.83 19.87
N GLU A 97 22.65 -19.02 21.18
CA GLU A 97 23.88 -18.96 21.98
C GLU A 97 23.95 -20.23 22.83
N ASP A 98 25.08 -20.94 22.80
CA ASP A 98 25.28 -22.21 23.54
C ASP A 98 24.16 -23.25 23.33
N ASN A 99 23.71 -23.41 22.07
CA ASN A 99 22.58 -24.26 21.66
C ASN A 99 21.22 -23.91 22.29
N LYS A 100 21.11 -22.75 22.93
CA LYS A 100 19.85 -22.23 23.46
C LYS A 100 19.35 -21.08 22.63
N VAL A 101 18.03 -21.00 22.47
CA VAL A 101 17.42 -19.87 21.78
C VAL A 101 17.27 -18.71 22.77
N ILE A 102 17.82 -17.57 22.39
CA ILE A 102 17.62 -16.31 23.08
C ILE A 102 16.65 -15.48 22.26
N MET A 103 15.55 -15.09 22.89
CA MET A 103 14.56 -14.17 22.34
C MET A 103 14.60 -12.86 23.14
N THR A 104 14.79 -11.75 22.43
CA THR A 104 14.73 -10.39 22.99
C THR A 104 13.76 -9.53 22.19
N LYS A 105 13.29 -8.43 22.78
CA LYS A 105 12.56 -7.40 22.06
C LYS A 105 13.55 -6.35 21.52
N ASP A 106 13.30 -5.86 20.31
CA ASP A 106 14.06 -4.80 19.67
C ASP A 106 13.18 -3.57 19.53
N ASP A 107 13.36 -2.61 20.45
CA ASP A 107 12.54 -1.40 20.49
C ASP A 107 12.74 -0.52 19.25
N LEU A 108 13.94 -0.53 18.66
CA LEU A 108 14.26 0.26 17.47
C LEU A 108 13.54 -0.27 16.22
N LEU A 109 13.32 -1.58 16.16
CA LEU A 109 12.61 -2.22 15.06
C LEU A 109 11.11 -2.42 15.34
N SER A 110 10.64 -2.03 16.52
CA SER A 110 9.22 -2.04 16.89
C SER A 110 8.52 -0.81 16.33
N CYS A 111 7.37 -1.00 15.69
CA CYS A 111 6.64 0.07 15.00
C CYS A 111 5.13 -0.19 15.10
N GLU A 112 4.56 0.21 16.24
CA GLU A 112 3.16 -0.11 16.61
C GLU A 112 2.11 0.66 15.80
N GLU A 113 2.52 1.77 15.17
CA GLU A 113 1.62 2.68 14.47
C GLU A 113 1.38 2.26 13.01
N HIS A 114 2.21 1.36 12.48
CA HIS A 114 2.13 0.93 11.08
C HIS A 114 1.28 -0.34 10.95
N GLU A 115 0.16 -0.22 10.25
CA GLU A 115 -0.76 -1.34 10.00
C GLU A 115 -0.20 -2.36 8.98
N GLU A 116 0.39 -1.91 7.87
CA GLU A 116 0.78 -2.81 6.76
C GLU A 116 2.23 -3.27 6.84
N ALA A 117 2.46 -4.52 6.43
CA ALA A 117 3.82 -5.02 6.21
C ALA A 117 4.60 -4.15 5.20
N ASP A 118 3.93 -3.56 4.20
CA ASP A 118 4.58 -2.75 3.16
C ASP A 118 5.34 -1.54 3.72
N SER A 119 4.71 -0.72 4.55
CA SER A 119 5.36 0.45 5.17
C SER A 119 6.38 0.02 6.22
N ARG A 120 6.10 -1.06 6.96
CA ARG A 120 7.02 -1.62 7.95
C ARG A 120 8.30 -2.16 7.33
N ILE A 121 8.22 -2.83 6.18
CA ILE A 121 9.41 -3.29 5.44
C ILE A 121 10.34 -2.11 5.18
N ILE A 122 9.80 -0.97 4.73
CA ILE A 122 10.60 0.22 4.48
C ILE A 122 11.17 0.77 5.80
N TYR A 123 10.38 0.82 6.88
CA TYR A 123 10.85 1.22 8.21
C TYR A 123 12.04 0.38 8.67
N HIS A 124 11.95 -0.95 8.59
CA HIS A 124 13.05 -1.85 8.95
C HIS A 124 14.31 -1.63 8.09
N ILE A 125 14.16 -1.27 6.81
CA ILE A 125 15.30 -0.96 5.93
C ILE A 125 15.95 0.37 6.33
N CYS A 126 15.17 1.39 6.71
CA CYS A 126 15.70 2.66 7.22
C CYS A 126 16.61 2.49 8.43
N GLN A 127 16.35 1.48 9.27
CA GLN A 127 17.17 1.20 10.46
C GLN A 127 18.47 0.44 10.15
N ILE A 128 18.73 0.05 8.90
CA ILE A 128 19.98 -0.60 8.51
C ILE A 128 21.05 0.48 8.29
N ASN A 129 21.96 0.60 9.26
CA ASN A 129 23.02 1.62 9.29
C ASN A 129 24.41 1.09 8.89
N PHE A 130 24.48 -0.11 8.30
CA PHE A 130 25.71 -0.75 7.82
C PHE A 130 25.60 -1.12 6.34
N GLU A 131 26.72 -1.36 5.67
CA GLU A 131 26.73 -1.81 4.26
C GLU A 131 26.10 -3.21 4.15
N ALA A 132 25.08 -3.35 3.31
CA ALA A 132 24.37 -4.61 3.13
C ALA A 132 23.73 -4.75 1.75
N ASP A 133 23.69 -6.00 1.26
CA ASP A 133 22.80 -6.44 0.19
C ASP A 133 21.45 -6.87 0.80
N VAL A 134 20.40 -6.10 0.56
CA VAL A 134 19.05 -6.34 1.09
C VAL A 134 18.16 -6.92 0.00
N VAL A 135 17.68 -8.15 0.22
CA VAL A 135 16.74 -8.82 -0.67
C VAL A 135 15.35 -8.83 -0.06
N ILE A 136 14.44 -8.14 -0.72
CA ILE A 136 13.05 -7.95 -0.29
C ILE A 136 12.15 -8.90 -1.07
N ARG A 137 11.37 -9.70 -0.35
CA ARG A 137 10.45 -10.70 -0.92
C ARG A 137 8.99 -10.24 -0.84
N CYS A 138 8.74 -8.97 -1.13
CA CYS A 138 7.42 -8.38 -1.32
C CYS A 138 7.41 -7.60 -2.63
N SER A 139 6.51 -7.92 -3.55
CA SER A 139 6.39 -7.20 -4.83
C SER A 139 5.66 -5.86 -4.72
N ASP A 140 4.84 -5.70 -3.68
CA ASP A 140 3.83 -4.64 -3.63
C ASP A 140 4.45 -3.30 -3.24
N ILE A 141 5.62 -3.33 -2.60
CA ILE A 141 6.44 -2.14 -2.29
C ILE A 141 7.22 -1.57 -3.48
N LEU A 142 7.17 -2.17 -4.68
CA LEU A 142 8.01 -1.77 -5.83
C LEU A 142 7.85 -0.30 -6.22
N LEU A 143 6.65 0.26 -6.04
CA LEU A 143 6.38 1.69 -6.31
C LEU A 143 6.59 2.57 -5.08
N ILE A 144 6.59 1.99 -3.87
CA ILE A 144 6.67 2.72 -2.61
C ILE A 144 8.13 2.95 -2.21
N LEU A 145 8.96 1.90 -2.31
CA LEU A 145 10.36 1.92 -1.91
C LEU A 145 11.20 3.00 -2.62
N PRO A 146 11.10 3.19 -3.96
CA PRO A 146 11.87 4.24 -4.64
C PRO A 146 11.55 5.65 -4.14
N GLY A 147 10.30 5.89 -3.74
CA GLY A 147 9.87 7.18 -3.20
C GLY A 147 10.44 7.51 -1.82
N ASN A 148 11.04 6.52 -1.16
CA ASN A 148 11.61 6.64 0.18
C ASN A 148 13.15 6.50 0.19
N MET A 149 13.80 6.40 -0.97
CA MET A 149 15.26 6.20 -1.09
C MET A 149 16.08 7.27 -0.38
N ASP A 150 15.60 8.51 -0.30
CA ASP A 150 16.28 9.62 0.39
C ASP A 150 16.40 9.40 1.91
N HIS A 151 15.62 8.47 2.49
CA HIS A 151 15.68 8.08 3.90
C HIS A 151 16.57 6.87 4.16
N LEU A 152 17.08 6.22 3.11
CA LEU A 152 17.84 4.98 3.21
C LEU A 152 19.34 5.28 3.13
N SER A 153 20.15 4.46 3.81
CA SER A 153 21.60 4.56 3.69
C SER A 153 22.04 4.30 2.24
N ALA A 154 22.88 5.19 1.70
CA ALA A 154 23.42 5.06 0.34
C ALA A 154 24.32 3.82 0.16
N SER A 155 24.78 3.20 1.25
CA SER A 155 25.55 1.96 1.21
C SER A 155 24.71 0.70 0.96
N LEU A 156 23.37 0.82 1.00
CA LEU A 156 22.47 -0.32 0.81
C LEU A 156 22.30 -0.65 -0.67
N LYS A 157 22.44 -1.94 -0.99
CA LYS A 157 22.10 -2.51 -2.31
C LYS A 157 20.78 -3.24 -2.19
N LEU A 158 19.73 -2.64 -2.73
CA LEU A 158 18.35 -3.06 -2.56
C LEU A 158 17.85 -3.84 -3.77
N TRP A 159 17.29 -5.02 -3.51
CA TRP A 159 16.78 -5.93 -4.51
C TRP A 159 15.36 -6.38 -4.16
N ILE A 160 14.43 -6.35 -5.11
CA ILE A 160 13.11 -6.98 -4.95
C ILE A 160 13.04 -8.26 -5.76
N THR A 161 12.56 -9.35 -5.14
CA THR A 161 12.31 -10.61 -5.85
C THR A 161 10.93 -10.62 -6.50
N MET A 162 10.93 -10.60 -7.83
CA MET A 162 9.83 -10.81 -8.78
C MET A 162 9.47 -12.28 -9.00
N GLY A 163 8.20 -12.67 -9.16
CA GLY A 163 7.83 -13.96 -9.76
C GLY A 163 7.93 -15.19 -8.83
N VAL A 164 7.61 -16.37 -9.37
CA VAL A 164 7.52 -17.63 -8.60
C VAL A 164 8.46 -18.68 -9.19
N VAL A 165 9.12 -19.43 -8.31
CA VAL A 165 9.98 -20.59 -8.64
C VAL A 165 10.92 -20.32 -9.82
N ASN A 166 10.62 -20.87 -11.01
CA ASN A 166 11.48 -20.86 -12.19
C ASN A 166 11.51 -19.52 -12.94
N HIS A 167 10.59 -18.61 -12.64
CA HIS A 167 10.55 -17.26 -13.21
C HIS A 167 10.89 -16.20 -12.16
N GLN A 168 11.57 -16.61 -11.07
CA GLN A 168 12.02 -15.68 -10.06
C GLN A 168 13.10 -14.76 -10.64
N ARG A 169 12.90 -13.45 -10.53
CA ARG A 169 13.82 -12.42 -11.00
C ARG A 169 14.16 -11.45 -9.88
N TYR A 170 15.34 -10.84 -9.96
CA TYR A 170 15.77 -9.82 -9.02
C TYR A 170 15.74 -8.47 -9.72
N VAL A 171 15.05 -7.50 -9.12
CA VAL A 171 14.98 -6.13 -9.60
C VAL A 171 15.88 -5.28 -8.72
N ASN A 172 16.91 -4.67 -9.31
CA ASN A 172 17.80 -3.74 -8.62
C ASN A 172 17.09 -2.39 -8.44
N ILE A 173 16.77 -2.03 -7.20
CA ILE A 173 16.01 -0.83 -6.88
C ILE A 173 16.88 0.42 -6.97
N ASN A 174 18.16 0.34 -6.58
CA ASN A 174 19.10 1.46 -6.74
C ASN A 174 19.23 1.86 -8.21
N HIS A 175 19.39 0.89 -9.11
CA HIS A 175 19.47 1.14 -10.54
C HIS A 175 18.17 1.73 -11.09
N MET A 176 17.01 1.23 -10.64
CA MET A 176 15.71 1.78 -11.02
C MET A 176 15.55 3.23 -10.54
N TYR A 177 15.92 3.54 -9.30
CA TYR A 177 15.91 4.90 -8.77
C TYR A 177 16.82 5.83 -9.58
N ASN A 178 18.01 5.36 -9.98
CA ASN A 178 18.92 6.13 -10.83
C ASN A 178 18.34 6.43 -12.23
N ILE A 179 17.57 5.51 -12.82
CA ILE A 179 16.89 5.73 -14.10
C ILE A 179 15.73 6.71 -13.96
N LEU A 180 14.91 6.55 -12.91
CA LEU A 180 13.72 7.38 -12.70
C LEU A 180 14.06 8.79 -12.21
N GLY A 181 15.16 8.92 -11.47
CA GLY A 181 15.53 10.14 -10.77
C GLY A 181 14.65 10.43 -9.56
N ASN A 182 15.09 11.40 -8.75
CA ASN A 182 14.43 11.72 -7.48
C ASN A 182 12.98 12.18 -7.67
N THR A 183 12.73 13.09 -8.63
CA THR A 183 11.43 13.73 -8.85
C THR A 183 10.33 12.71 -9.21
N ILE A 184 10.62 11.76 -10.11
CA ILE A 184 9.64 10.72 -10.46
C ILE A 184 9.49 9.74 -9.30
N SER A 185 10.60 9.32 -8.69
CA SER A 185 10.58 8.35 -7.58
C SER A 185 9.72 8.84 -6.41
N LYS A 186 9.88 10.11 -5.98
CA LYS A 186 9.06 10.72 -4.91
C LYS A 186 7.58 10.88 -5.27
N ALA A 187 7.23 10.86 -6.56
CA ALA A 187 5.84 10.90 -7.02
C ALA A 187 5.18 9.50 -7.00
N LEU A 188 5.97 8.41 -6.98
CA LEU A 188 5.46 7.06 -7.13
C LEU A 188 4.52 6.58 -6.01
N PRO A 189 4.75 6.88 -4.72
CA PRO A 189 3.79 6.50 -3.66
C PRO A 189 2.40 7.09 -3.89
N GLY A 190 2.31 8.40 -4.13
CA GLY A 190 1.05 9.06 -4.45
C GLY A 190 0.41 8.59 -5.76
N PHE A 191 1.24 8.28 -6.76
CA PHE A 191 0.78 7.66 -8.01
C PHE A 191 0.23 6.25 -7.79
N HIS A 192 0.87 5.45 -6.95
CA HIS A 192 0.44 4.10 -6.59
C HIS A 192 -0.93 4.14 -5.92
N ALA A 193 -1.10 5.01 -4.91
CA ALA A 193 -2.35 5.22 -4.21
C ALA A 193 -3.46 5.71 -5.16
N MET A 194 -3.17 6.73 -5.99
CA MET A 194 -4.12 7.31 -6.95
C MET A 194 -4.65 6.30 -7.96
N THR A 195 -3.78 5.45 -8.51
CA THR A 195 -4.14 4.51 -9.58
C THR A 195 -4.69 3.17 -9.06
N GLY A 196 -4.84 3.03 -7.75
CA GLY A 196 -5.36 1.86 -7.08
C GLY A 196 -4.31 1.10 -6.28
N CYS A 197 -4.62 0.87 -5.01
CA CYS A 197 -3.88 0.09 -4.03
C CYS A 197 -4.86 -0.62 -3.08
N ASN A 198 -4.36 -1.31 -2.05
CA ASN A 198 -5.19 -2.01 -1.08
C ASN A 198 -6.18 -1.10 -0.33
N TYR A 199 -5.87 0.19 -0.25
CA TYR A 199 -6.68 1.18 0.42
C TYR A 199 -7.64 1.92 -0.51
N ILE A 200 -7.39 1.97 -1.81
CA ILE A 200 -8.06 2.90 -2.73
C ILE A 200 -8.47 2.17 -4.01
N PRO A 201 -9.75 2.26 -4.43
CA PRO A 201 -10.20 1.60 -5.64
C PRO A 201 -9.50 2.17 -6.87
N ALA A 202 -9.20 1.32 -7.84
CA ALA A 202 -8.69 1.76 -9.13
C ALA A 202 -9.81 2.44 -9.95
N PHE A 203 -9.43 3.41 -10.79
CA PHE A 203 -10.34 3.95 -11.78
C PHE A 203 -10.76 2.86 -12.78
N PHE A 204 -12.06 2.74 -13.02
CA PHE A 204 -12.61 1.66 -13.83
C PHE A 204 -12.00 1.60 -15.23
N ARG A 205 -11.45 0.44 -15.60
CA ARG A 205 -10.74 0.19 -16.88
C ARG A 205 -9.58 1.16 -17.17
N LYS A 206 -8.99 1.80 -16.16
CA LYS A 206 -7.77 2.59 -16.29
C LYS A 206 -6.59 1.87 -15.62
N GLY A 207 -5.87 1.08 -16.41
CA GLY A 207 -4.61 0.46 -15.93
C GLY A 207 -3.49 1.48 -15.74
N LYS A 208 -2.47 1.14 -14.93
CA LYS A 208 -1.38 2.04 -14.52
C LYS A 208 -0.48 2.55 -15.66
N LEU A 209 -0.41 1.85 -16.80
CA LEU A 209 0.51 2.18 -17.90
C LEU A 209 0.25 3.56 -18.52
N LYS A 210 -1.00 3.88 -18.85
CA LYS A 210 -1.35 5.17 -19.47
C LYS A 210 -1.14 6.34 -18.49
N PRO A 211 -1.62 6.29 -17.24
CA PRO A 211 -1.32 7.28 -16.19
C PRO A 211 0.18 7.45 -15.96
N PHE A 212 0.96 6.36 -15.92
CA PHE A 212 2.40 6.44 -15.72
C PHE A 212 3.10 7.17 -16.87
N LYS A 213 2.69 6.91 -18.12
CA LYS A 213 3.17 7.67 -19.30
C LYS A 213 2.85 9.17 -19.23
N LEU A 214 1.76 9.55 -18.56
CA LEU A 214 1.44 10.96 -18.32
C LEU A 214 2.34 11.55 -17.23
N LEU A 215 2.54 10.82 -16.13
CA LEU A 215 3.41 11.23 -15.01
C LEU A 215 4.84 11.54 -15.48
N ILE A 216 5.48 10.61 -16.21
CA ILE A 216 6.87 10.77 -16.63
C ILE A 216 7.08 11.93 -17.62
N LYS A 217 6.03 12.39 -18.32
CA LYS A 217 6.11 13.45 -19.33
C LYS A 217 5.86 14.85 -18.78
N SER A 218 5.47 14.99 -17.52
CA SER A 218 5.07 16.27 -16.94
C SER A 218 5.66 16.45 -15.55
N VAL A 219 6.61 17.36 -15.43
CA VAL A 219 7.17 17.75 -14.13
C VAL A 219 6.09 18.29 -13.19
N TYR A 220 5.07 18.98 -13.72
CA TYR A 220 3.94 19.47 -12.93
C TYR A 220 3.16 18.34 -12.27
N TYR A 221 2.94 17.21 -12.97
CA TYR A 221 2.29 16.05 -12.37
C TYR A 221 3.19 15.40 -11.33
N GLN A 222 4.49 15.29 -11.60
CA GLN A 222 5.44 14.73 -10.65
C GLN A 222 5.45 15.54 -9.35
N LEU A 223 5.51 16.88 -9.44
CA LEU A 223 5.47 17.77 -8.28
C LEU A 223 4.13 17.70 -7.55
N ALA A 224 3.00 17.67 -8.26
CA ALA A 224 1.69 17.54 -7.62
C ALA A 224 1.56 16.24 -6.82
N PHE A 225 2.06 15.11 -7.33
CA PHE A 225 2.09 13.85 -6.57
C PHE A 225 3.05 13.89 -5.38
N GLN A 226 4.18 14.60 -5.49
CA GLN A 226 5.10 14.79 -4.35
C GLN A 226 4.45 15.58 -3.23
N ASN A 227 3.76 16.65 -3.61
CA ASN A 227 3.08 17.60 -2.72
C ASN A 227 1.84 17.02 -2.02
N LEU A 228 1.42 15.79 -2.33
CA LEU A 228 0.36 15.11 -1.57
C LEU A 228 0.72 14.91 -0.10
N ALA A 229 2.01 14.76 0.22
CA ALA A 229 2.48 14.54 1.59
C ALA A 229 2.92 15.85 2.29
N THR A 230 2.57 17.01 1.75
CA THR A 230 2.86 18.31 2.40
C THR A 230 1.86 18.62 3.51
N ASP A 231 2.31 19.39 4.50
CA ASP A 231 1.46 19.99 5.53
C ASP A 231 0.95 21.39 5.13
N ASP A 232 1.52 21.99 4.08
CA ASP A 232 1.09 23.27 3.53
C ASP A 232 -0.23 23.15 2.75
N GLU A 233 -1.29 23.76 3.27
CA GLU A 233 -2.65 23.68 2.68
C GLU A 233 -2.76 24.33 1.30
N GLU A 234 -2.02 25.41 1.03
CA GLU A 234 -2.07 26.10 -0.26
C GLU A 234 -1.40 25.24 -1.34
N ILE A 235 -0.20 24.72 -1.04
CA ILE A 235 0.52 23.81 -1.93
C ILE A 235 -0.30 22.54 -2.20
N LEU A 236 -0.98 22.02 -1.19
CA LEU A 236 -1.84 20.85 -1.34
C LEU A 236 -3.04 21.14 -2.24
N LYS A 237 -3.69 22.30 -2.08
CA LYS A 237 -4.81 22.71 -2.91
C LYS A 237 -4.41 22.83 -4.37
N ASP A 238 -3.25 23.41 -4.65
CA ASP A 238 -2.69 23.50 -6.00
C ASP A 238 -2.34 22.12 -6.58
N ALA A 239 -1.83 21.22 -5.73
CA ALA A 239 -1.61 19.82 -6.10
C ALA A 239 -2.93 19.15 -6.50
N PHE A 240 -4.02 19.36 -5.75
CA PHE A 240 -5.33 18.78 -6.06
C PHE A 240 -5.90 19.29 -7.39
N VAL A 241 -5.78 20.59 -7.67
CA VAL A 241 -6.17 21.16 -8.98
C VAL A 241 -5.36 20.53 -10.12
N THR A 242 -4.05 20.36 -9.91
CA THR A 242 -3.17 19.74 -10.90
C THR A 242 -3.49 18.26 -11.11
N LEU A 243 -3.86 17.54 -10.05
CA LEU A 243 -4.26 16.14 -10.10
C LEU A 243 -5.65 15.94 -10.72
N GLU A 244 -6.58 16.90 -10.58
CA GLU A 244 -7.85 16.91 -11.33
C GLU A 244 -7.57 16.95 -12.84
N LYS A 245 -6.68 17.85 -13.27
CA LYS A 245 -6.22 17.91 -14.67
C LYS A 245 -5.56 16.61 -15.12
N PHE A 246 -4.76 15.97 -14.26
CA PHE A 246 -4.17 14.66 -14.54
C PHE A 246 -5.25 13.60 -14.80
N VAL A 247 -6.32 13.58 -14.00
CA VAL A 247 -7.46 12.68 -14.21
C VAL A 247 -8.15 12.97 -15.55
N CYS A 248 -8.43 14.23 -15.89
CA CYS A 248 -8.97 14.59 -17.22
C CYS A 248 -8.13 14.00 -18.37
N HIS A 249 -6.80 14.13 -18.29
CA HIS A 249 -5.86 13.62 -19.30
C HIS A 249 -5.83 12.09 -19.34
N MET A 250 -5.94 11.44 -18.19
CA MET A 250 -6.08 9.98 -18.09
C MET A 250 -7.33 9.46 -18.81
N TYR A 251 -8.43 10.22 -18.76
CA TYR A 251 -9.65 9.91 -19.53
C TYR A 251 -9.57 10.34 -21.00
N GLY A 252 -8.49 10.98 -21.43
CA GLY A 252 -8.21 11.29 -22.84
C GLY A 252 -8.51 12.73 -23.24
N ILE A 253 -9.03 13.57 -22.33
CA ILE A 253 -9.32 14.97 -22.62
C ILE A 253 -8.19 15.84 -22.10
N ARG A 254 -7.40 16.43 -23.02
CA ARG A 254 -6.19 17.22 -22.68
C ARG A 254 -6.46 18.71 -22.47
N ASN A 255 -7.49 19.23 -23.10
CA ASN A 255 -7.79 20.67 -23.15
C ASN A 255 -8.75 21.12 -22.04
N ASN A 256 -9.01 20.25 -21.06
CA ASN A 256 -9.89 20.54 -19.94
C ASN A 256 -9.26 20.04 -18.63
N SER A 257 -9.46 20.78 -17.55
CA SER A 257 -8.95 20.50 -16.21
C SER A 257 -10.05 20.29 -15.16
N ASN A 258 -11.31 20.30 -15.56
CA ASN A 258 -12.47 20.07 -14.72
C ASN A 258 -13.10 18.69 -15.04
N VAL A 259 -13.16 17.81 -14.05
CA VAL A 259 -13.68 16.46 -14.30
C VAL A 259 -15.18 16.40 -14.57
N ASN A 260 -15.97 17.35 -14.07
CA ASN A 260 -17.40 17.42 -14.38
C ASN A 260 -17.62 17.80 -15.84
N ASP A 261 -16.85 18.75 -16.36
CA ASP A 261 -16.93 19.13 -17.78
C ASP A 261 -16.49 17.97 -18.68
N VAL A 262 -15.42 17.26 -18.30
CA VAL A 262 -14.98 16.05 -19.01
C VAL A 262 -16.03 14.96 -18.93
N ARG A 263 -16.66 14.75 -17.76
CA ARG A 263 -17.74 13.79 -17.56
C ARG A 263 -18.93 14.11 -18.46
N PHE A 264 -19.37 15.37 -18.47
CA PHE A 264 -20.48 15.84 -19.30
C PHE A 264 -20.14 15.76 -20.80
N HIS A 265 -18.92 16.09 -21.19
CA HIS A 265 -18.46 15.95 -22.57
C HIS A 265 -18.45 14.48 -23.03
N LEU A 266 -17.90 13.58 -22.23
CA LEU A 266 -17.89 12.14 -22.54
C LEU A 266 -19.30 11.54 -22.53
N PHE A 267 -20.16 11.99 -21.62
CA PHE A 267 -21.57 11.64 -21.63
C PHE A 267 -22.23 12.14 -22.91
N SER A 268 -22.15 13.43 -23.24
CA SER A 268 -22.79 14.00 -24.42
C SER A 268 -22.30 13.34 -25.70
N THR A 269 -21.00 13.18 -25.88
CA THR A 269 -20.45 12.49 -27.08
C THR A 269 -20.92 11.05 -27.23
N THR A 270 -21.26 10.38 -26.13
CA THR A 270 -21.73 8.98 -26.14
C THR A 270 -23.24 8.87 -26.27
N TYR A 271 -23.99 9.70 -25.54
CA TYR A 271 -25.44 9.60 -25.35
C TYR A 271 -26.25 10.60 -26.18
N GLN A 272 -25.61 11.60 -26.80
CA GLN A 272 -26.30 12.59 -27.61
C GLN A 272 -27.00 11.91 -28.79
N SER A 273 -28.29 12.21 -28.92
CA SER A 273 -29.04 11.80 -30.08
C SER A 273 -28.51 12.51 -31.32
N LYS A 274 -28.36 11.76 -32.43
CA LYS A 274 -27.99 12.35 -33.72
C LYS A 274 -29.20 13.03 -34.40
N ASN A 275 -30.43 12.67 -34.00
CA ASN A 275 -31.66 13.20 -34.56
C ASN A 275 -32.61 13.70 -33.47
N PHE A 276 -33.34 14.80 -33.73
CA PHE A 276 -34.34 15.34 -32.81
C PHE A 276 -35.50 14.39 -32.51
N ASN A 277 -35.77 13.42 -33.39
CA ASN A 277 -36.89 12.47 -33.28
C ASN A 277 -36.51 11.08 -32.76
N ASP A 278 -35.25 10.84 -32.36
CA ASP A 278 -34.90 9.53 -31.81
C ASP A 278 -35.51 9.41 -30.39
N ASN A 279 -36.30 8.36 -30.17
CA ASN A 279 -36.82 8.03 -28.84
C ASN A 279 -35.67 7.78 -27.85
N PHE A 280 -35.87 8.13 -26.58
CA PHE A 280 -34.92 7.92 -25.47
C PHE A 280 -34.54 6.44 -25.22
N GLU A 281 -35.15 5.49 -25.94
CA GLU A 281 -34.94 4.05 -25.87
C GLU A 281 -33.74 3.55 -26.69
N LYS A 282 -32.70 4.38 -26.90
CA LYS A 282 -31.47 3.89 -27.53
C LYS A 282 -30.81 2.86 -26.61
N LYS A 283 -30.91 1.57 -26.96
CA LYS A 283 -30.10 0.52 -26.35
C LYS A 283 -28.65 0.70 -26.77
N PHE A 284 -27.86 1.39 -25.95
CA PHE A 284 -26.42 1.50 -26.14
C PHE A 284 -25.78 0.13 -25.92
N LYS A 285 -25.41 -0.56 -27.02
CA LYS A 285 -24.59 -1.77 -26.92
C LYS A 285 -23.16 -1.38 -26.57
N ASN A 286 -22.60 -2.04 -25.55
CA ASN A 286 -21.18 -1.98 -25.15
C ASN A 286 -20.69 -0.70 -24.45
N PHE A 287 -21.57 0.18 -23.96
CA PHE A 287 -21.14 1.32 -23.13
C PHE A 287 -21.52 1.13 -21.67
N ASP A 288 -20.51 1.22 -20.80
CA ASP A 288 -20.63 1.08 -19.36
C ASP A 288 -20.50 2.48 -18.73
N PRO A 289 -21.52 3.01 -18.03
CA PRO A 289 -21.46 4.32 -17.37
C PRO A 289 -20.28 4.47 -16.39
N SER A 290 -19.77 3.36 -15.84
CA SER A 290 -18.58 3.37 -14.98
C SER A 290 -17.30 3.77 -15.74
N SER A 291 -17.33 3.82 -17.07
CA SER A 291 -16.21 4.28 -17.90
C SER A 291 -16.02 5.80 -17.95
N LEU A 292 -16.99 6.56 -17.44
CA LEU A 292 -16.91 8.01 -17.26
C LEU A 292 -16.01 8.36 -16.05
N PRO A 293 -15.31 9.52 -16.04
CA PRO A 293 -14.56 9.97 -14.87
C PRO A 293 -15.49 10.21 -13.68
N PRO A 294 -15.00 10.13 -12.43
CA PRO A 294 -15.80 10.52 -11.27
C PRO A 294 -16.29 11.97 -11.37
N CYS A 295 -17.36 12.32 -10.65
CA CYS A 295 -17.64 13.74 -10.44
C CYS A 295 -16.56 14.36 -9.56
N LYS A 296 -16.57 15.69 -9.50
CA LYS A 296 -15.62 16.46 -8.71
C LYS A 296 -15.66 16.12 -7.21
N VAL A 297 -16.85 15.84 -6.67
CA VAL A 297 -17.04 15.52 -5.24
C VAL A 297 -16.39 14.19 -4.87
N GLU A 298 -16.62 13.15 -5.66
CA GLU A 298 -16.04 11.82 -5.44
C GLU A 298 -14.54 11.84 -5.73
N LEU A 299 -14.08 12.60 -6.74
CA LEU A 299 -12.65 12.78 -6.96
C LEU A 299 -11.98 13.49 -5.77
N GLN A 300 -12.63 14.48 -5.16
CA GLN A 300 -12.08 15.15 -3.99
C GLN A 300 -11.91 14.17 -2.82
N GLN A 301 -12.91 13.33 -2.55
CA GLN A 301 -12.80 12.28 -1.52
C GLN A 301 -11.71 11.25 -1.86
N HIS A 302 -11.61 10.87 -3.14
CA HIS A 302 -10.54 10.01 -3.63
C HIS A 302 -9.16 10.63 -3.37
N LEU A 303 -8.96 11.91 -3.70
CA LEU A 303 -7.71 12.65 -3.49
C LEU A 303 -7.34 12.78 -2.01
N LEU A 304 -8.30 13.03 -1.12
CA LEU A 304 -8.08 13.06 0.32
C LEU A 304 -7.59 11.70 0.84
N ARG A 305 -8.19 10.60 0.34
CA ARG A 305 -7.75 9.24 0.68
C ARG A 305 -6.37 8.92 0.09
N VAL A 306 -6.09 9.38 -1.13
CA VAL A 306 -4.76 9.28 -1.75
C VAL A 306 -3.71 9.99 -0.93
N ARG A 307 -3.97 11.22 -0.48
CA ARG A 307 -3.10 11.95 0.45
C ARG A 307 -2.81 11.13 1.70
N TYR A 308 -3.86 10.65 2.37
CA TYR A 308 -3.72 9.86 3.60
C TYR A 308 -2.77 8.66 3.42
N VAL A 309 -3.00 7.85 2.40
CA VAL A 309 -2.16 6.67 2.11
C VAL A 309 -0.73 7.09 1.74
N THR A 310 -0.57 8.15 0.94
CA THR A 310 0.76 8.66 0.56
C THR A 310 1.57 9.11 1.77
N VAL A 311 0.91 9.74 2.75
CA VAL A 311 1.54 10.16 4.01
C VAL A 311 1.96 8.93 4.81
N LEU A 312 1.11 7.92 4.97
CA LEU A 312 1.48 6.67 5.67
C LEU A 312 2.66 5.95 5.00
N GLU A 313 2.69 5.93 3.67
CA GLU A 313 3.76 5.29 2.90
C GLU A 313 5.09 6.06 2.92
N LYS A 314 5.08 7.35 3.30
CA LYS A 314 6.28 8.22 3.36
C LYS A 314 6.74 8.54 4.79
N CYS A 315 5.83 8.60 5.76
CA CYS A 315 6.14 9.00 7.14
C CYS A 315 6.79 7.86 7.93
N LEU A 316 8.02 7.50 7.56
CA LEU A 316 8.78 6.40 8.17
C LEU A 316 9.42 6.74 9.52
N LEU A 317 9.31 7.97 10.02
CA LEU A 317 10.06 8.42 11.20
C LEU A 317 9.28 9.28 12.19
N LYS A 318 8.00 9.56 11.92
CA LYS A 318 7.16 10.45 12.71
C LYS A 318 5.69 10.17 12.45
N ILE A 319 5.01 9.47 13.34
CA ILE A 319 3.59 9.74 13.58
C ILE A 319 3.43 10.36 14.97
N PRO A 320 3.92 11.60 15.22
CA PRO A 320 3.32 12.38 16.28
C PRO A 320 1.94 12.80 15.75
N HIS A 321 0.93 11.98 16.04
CA HIS A 321 -0.48 12.34 15.93
C HIS A 321 -0.89 13.01 14.60
N VAL A 322 -1.09 12.21 13.55
CA VAL A 322 -1.98 12.64 12.47
C VAL A 322 -3.41 12.59 13.00
N VAL A 323 -3.80 13.62 13.75
CA VAL A 323 -5.19 13.91 14.08
C VAL A 323 -5.84 14.39 12.79
N ILE A 324 -6.41 13.46 12.02
CA ILE A 324 -7.44 13.84 11.04
C ILE A 324 -8.71 14.07 11.86
N THR A 325 -8.90 15.31 12.32
CA THR A 325 -10.22 15.80 12.68
C THR A 325 -11.04 15.84 11.39
N THR A 326 -11.74 14.76 11.08
CA THR A 326 -12.97 14.93 10.31
C THR A 326 -13.91 15.75 11.21
N SER A 327 -14.07 17.03 10.90
CA SER A 327 -15.28 17.77 11.24
C SER A 327 -16.46 17.09 10.54
N LEU A 328 -16.89 15.95 11.08
CA LEU A 328 -18.25 15.49 10.93
C LEU A 328 -19.07 16.38 11.87
N ARG A 329 -19.49 17.54 11.35
CA ARG A 329 -20.74 18.14 11.80
C ARG A 329 -21.82 17.09 11.54
N LEU A 330 -22.11 16.30 12.57
CA LEU A 330 -23.39 15.61 12.69
C LEU A 330 -24.42 16.69 13.00
N ASP A 331 -24.85 17.41 11.96
CA ASP A 331 -26.11 18.17 12.02
C ASP A 331 -27.23 17.12 12.05
N ASN A 332 -27.50 16.62 13.26
CA ASN A 332 -28.73 15.95 13.62
C ASN A 332 -29.85 16.99 13.65
N GLU A 333 -30.37 17.37 12.48
CA GLU A 333 -31.74 17.86 12.40
C GLU A 333 -32.64 16.73 11.89
N ARG A 334 -33.21 16.01 12.87
CA ARG A 334 -34.53 15.41 12.70
C ARG A 334 -35.51 16.55 12.44
N GLN A 335 -35.91 16.77 11.19
CA GLN A 335 -37.18 17.42 10.91
C GLN A 335 -38.23 16.34 10.63
N GLN A 336 -39.15 16.25 11.58
CA GLN A 336 -40.50 15.73 11.39
C GLN A 336 -41.14 16.41 10.18
N ILE A 337 -41.74 15.62 9.29
CA ILE A 337 -43.17 15.61 8.93
C ILE A 337 -43.46 14.27 8.26
#